data_AF-A0A096GNT9-F1
#
_entry.id   AF-A0A096GNT9-F1
#
_cell.length_a   1.000
_cell.length_b   1.000
_cell.length_c   1.000
_cell.angle_alpha   90.00
_cell.angle_beta   90.00
_cell.angle_gamma   90.00
#
_symmetry.space_group_name_H-M   'P 1'
#
loop_
_entity.id
_entity.type
_entity.pdbx_description
1 polymer ?
#
loop_
_entity_poly.entity_id
_entity_poly.type
_entity_poly.pdbx_seq_one_letter_code
_entity_poly.pdbx_strand_id
1 'polypeptide(L)'
;MQNIAPDTLETPVEQGFELVLLRQGLRLPVEPGERITDVLQLAGVAIETVCEQGICGTCVTRWTAGDPEHHDRCLTDEERSTHVALCCARNRGAALSLDL
;
A
#
# COMPACT_ATOMS: atom_id res chain seq x y z
N MET A 1 41.90 23.23 -7.21
CA MET A 1 41.53 21.80 -7.26
C MET A 1 40.93 21.44 -5.91
N GLN A 2 39.61 21.30 -5.82
CA GLN A 2 38.91 20.51 -4.80
C GLN A 2 37.43 20.45 -5.21
N ASN A 3 37.10 19.38 -5.93
CA ASN A 3 35.72 18.95 -6.16
C ASN A 3 35.16 18.46 -4.83
N ILE A 4 34.11 19.11 -4.34
CA ILE A 4 33.23 18.52 -3.32
C ILE A 4 32.24 17.65 -4.11
N ALA A 5 32.42 16.33 -4.02
CA ALA A 5 31.43 15.38 -4.54
C ALA A 5 30.12 15.55 -3.74
N PRO A 6 28.95 15.60 -4.39
CA PRO A 6 27.71 15.52 -3.65
C PRO A 6 27.57 14.10 -3.11
N ASP A 7 27.54 13.97 -1.79
CA ASP A 7 27.01 12.80 -1.10
C ASP A 7 25.60 12.55 -1.66
N THR A 8 25.49 11.59 -2.57
CA THR A 8 24.20 11.13 -3.05
C THR A 8 23.64 10.28 -1.92
N LEU A 9 22.91 10.94 -1.02
CA LEU A 9 22.03 10.28 -0.09
C LEU A 9 20.98 9.56 -0.94
N GLU A 10 21.22 8.27 -1.17
CA GLU A 10 20.26 7.34 -1.74
C GLU A 10 19.06 7.25 -0.79
N THR A 11 18.10 8.17 -0.95
CA THR A 11 16.75 7.98 -0.42
C THR A 11 16.22 6.67 -1.00
N PRO A 12 15.70 5.73 -0.18
CA PRO A 12 15.03 4.57 -0.73
C PRO A 12 13.93 5.05 -1.68
N VAL A 13 14.08 4.73 -2.95
CA VAL A 13 13.05 5.01 -3.96
C VAL A 13 11.91 4.07 -3.61
N GLU A 14 10.87 4.59 -2.97
CA GLU A 14 9.59 3.91 -2.86
C GLU A 14 9.21 3.45 -4.27
N GLN A 15 9.16 2.15 -4.51
CA GLN A 15 8.81 1.64 -5.83
C GLN A 15 7.30 1.59 -5.95
N GLY A 16 6.78 2.05 -7.09
CA GLY A 16 5.37 1.86 -7.42
C GLY A 16 5.06 0.38 -7.62
N PHE A 17 3.79 0.02 -7.49
CA PHE A 17 3.30 -1.34 -7.68
C PHE A 17 1.91 -1.34 -8.29
N GLU A 18 1.46 -2.48 -8.79
CA GLU A 18 0.12 -2.64 -9.34
C GLU A 18 -0.85 -3.22 -8.29
N LEU A 19 -1.97 -2.55 -8.09
CA LEU A 19 -3.06 -3.03 -7.25
C LEU A 19 -4.09 -3.77 -8.09
N VAL A 20 -4.34 -5.05 -7.77
CA VAL A 20 -5.30 -5.89 -8.50
C VAL A 20 -6.54 -6.11 -7.64
N LEU A 21 -7.70 -5.70 -8.14
CA LEU A 21 -9.00 -5.85 -7.44
C LEU A 21 -9.74 -7.02 -8.06
N LEU A 22 -9.78 -8.16 -7.35
CA LEU A 22 -10.22 -9.42 -7.93
C LEU A 22 -11.71 -9.47 -8.26
N ARG A 23 -12.58 -8.87 -7.44
CA ARG A 23 -14.04 -8.90 -7.66
C ARG A 23 -14.46 -7.84 -8.68
N GLN A 24 -13.73 -6.73 -8.78
CA GLN A 24 -13.95 -5.73 -9.82
C GLN A 24 -13.27 -6.07 -11.16
N GLY A 25 -12.26 -6.94 -11.16
CA GLY A 25 -11.43 -7.22 -12.33
C GLY A 25 -10.58 -6.02 -12.76
N LEU A 26 -10.23 -5.12 -11.83
CA LEU A 26 -9.46 -3.90 -12.10
C LEU A 26 -7.99 -4.08 -11.75
N ARG A 27 -7.13 -3.35 -12.47
CA ARG A 27 -5.70 -3.23 -12.18
C ARG A 27 -5.37 -1.75 -12.17
N LEU A 28 -4.88 -1.26 -11.04
CA LEU A 28 -4.65 0.16 -10.80
C LEU A 28 -3.16 0.36 -10.47
N PRO A 29 -2.46 1.27 -11.16
CA PRO A 29 -1.11 1.62 -10.76
C PRO A 29 -1.15 2.40 -9.44
N VAL A 30 -0.24 2.09 -8.53
CA VAL A 30 0.04 2.85 -7.32
C VAL A 30 1.43 3.45 -7.49
N GLU A 31 1.50 4.77 -7.63
CA GLU A 31 2.77 5.45 -7.82
C GLU A 31 3.58 5.50 -6.51
N PRO A 32 4.92 5.67 -6.60
CA PRO A 32 5.77 5.93 -5.44
C PRO A 32 5.19 6.97 -4.48
N GLY A 33 4.97 6.59 -3.23
CA GLY A 33 4.44 7.48 -2.18
C GLY A 33 2.92 7.72 -2.24
N GLU A 34 2.22 7.25 -3.27
CA GLU A 34 0.76 7.30 -3.34
C GLU A 34 0.12 6.32 -2.35
N ARG A 35 -1.06 6.67 -1.80
CA ARG A 35 -1.78 5.76 -0.91
C ARG A 35 -2.75 4.90 -1.70
N ILE A 36 -2.86 3.63 -1.32
CA ILE A 36 -3.82 2.70 -1.91
C ILE A 36 -5.26 3.24 -1.82
N THR A 37 -5.62 3.89 -0.70
CA THR A 37 -6.95 4.48 -0.51
C THR A 37 -7.28 5.58 -1.52
N ASP A 38 -6.29 6.43 -1.87
CA ASP A 38 -6.46 7.48 -2.88
C ASP A 38 -6.69 6.87 -4.27
N VAL A 39 -5.88 5.87 -4.63
CA VAL A 39 -6.00 5.14 -5.90
C VAL A 39 -7.36 4.46 -6.04
N LEU A 40 -7.84 3.83 -4.97
CA LEU A 40 -9.16 3.19 -4.94
C LEU A 40 -10.28 4.23 -5.09
N GLN A 41 -10.19 5.36 -4.39
CA GLN A 41 -11.17 6.43 -4.46
C GLN A 41 -11.24 7.03 -5.88
N LEU A 42 -10.10 7.28 -6.52
CA LEU A 42 -10.01 7.77 -7.90
C LEU A 42 -10.60 6.77 -8.91
N ALA A 43 -10.46 5.47 -8.65
CA ALA A 43 -11.07 4.41 -9.44
C ALA A 43 -12.57 4.20 -9.15
N GLY A 44 -13.16 4.95 -8.20
CA GLY A 44 -14.56 4.82 -7.81
C GLY A 44 -14.86 3.62 -6.92
N VAL A 45 -13.83 3.02 -6.30
CA VAL A 45 -13.96 1.90 -5.36
C VAL A 45 -14.13 2.45 -3.95
N ALA A 46 -15.33 2.30 -3.40
CA ALA A 46 -15.65 2.80 -2.07
C ALA A 46 -14.96 1.95 -0.98
N ILE A 47 -14.11 2.60 -0.18
CA ILE A 47 -13.51 2.03 1.03
C ILE A 47 -13.79 2.96 2.19
N GLU A 48 -14.17 2.40 3.33
CA GLU A 48 -14.34 3.19 4.55
C GLU A 48 -12.98 3.50 5.19
N THR A 49 -12.71 4.79 5.42
CA THR A 49 -11.51 5.29 6.09
C THR A 49 -11.92 6.24 7.21
N VAL A 50 -11.25 6.12 8.36
CA VAL A 50 -11.54 6.97 9.54
C VAL A 50 -10.29 7.69 10.03
N CYS A 51 -9.26 6.94 10.46
CA CYS A 51 -8.07 7.56 11.06
C CYS A 51 -6.94 7.83 10.06
N GLU A 52 -6.88 7.08 8.96
CA GLU A 52 -5.79 7.11 7.97
C GLU A 52 -4.37 6.95 8.55
N GLN A 53 -4.26 6.35 9.74
CA GLN A 53 -3.03 6.21 10.50
C GLN A 53 -2.73 4.75 10.88
N GLY A 54 -3.51 3.79 10.38
CA GLY A 54 -3.31 2.37 10.66
C GLY A 54 -3.63 1.94 12.10
N ILE A 55 -4.47 2.69 12.82
CA ILE A 55 -4.80 2.41 14.23
C ILE A 55 -6.25 1.99 14.48
N CYS A 56 -7.21 2.35 13.61
CA CYS A 56 -8.63 2.08 13.86
C CYS A 56 -9.16 0.79 13.22
N GLY A 57 -8.45 0.21 12.25
CA GLY A 57 -8.86 -1.02 11.55
C GLY A 57 -9.98 -0.87 10.50
N THR A 58 -10.59 0.32 10.31
CA THR A 58 -11.74 0.49 9.40
C THR A 58 -11.43 0.17 7.94
N CYS A 59 -10.23 0.48 7.48
CA CYS A 59 -9.79 0.25 6.10
C CYS A 59 -9.08 -1.09 5.89
N VAL A 60 -9.32 -2.07 6.77
CA VAL A 60 -8.71 -3.40 6.67
C VAL A 60 -9.38 -4.20 5.56
N THR A 61 -8.58 -4.85 4.72
CA THR A 61 -9.06 -5.63 3.58
C THR A 61 -8.23 -6.90 3.43
N ARG A 62 -8.86 -7.97 2.97
CA ARG A 62 -8.18 -9.23 2.70
C ARG A 62 -7.32 -9.12 1.43
N TRP A 63 -6.06 -9.53 1.53
CA TRP A 63 -5.18 -9.70 0.38
C TRP A 63 -5.09 -11.19 0.00
N THR A 64 -4.76 -11.47 -1.27
CA THR A 64 -4.81 -12.82 -1.84
C THR A 64 -3.52 -13.23 -2.54
N ALA A 65 -2.73 -12.26 -3.01
CA ALA A 65 -1.39 -12.46 -3.56
C ALA A 65 -0.56 -11.18 -3.43
N GLY A 66 0.74 -11.30 -3.25
CA GLY A 66 1.67 -10.16 -3.07
C GLY A 66 2.52 -10.32 -1.81
N ASP A 67 3.27 -9.26 -1.48
CA ASP A 67 4.05 -9.15 -0.25
C ASP A 67 3.73 -7.79 0.40
N PRO A 68 2.57 -7.66 1.07
CA PRO A 68 2.17 -6.41 1.67
C PRO A 68 3.15 -6.00 2.78
N GLU A 69 3.50 -4.72 2.76
CA GLU A 69 4.29 -4.11 3.80
C GLU A 69 3.37 -3.38 4.79
N HIS A 70 3.42 -3.85 6.04
CA HIS A 70 2.55 -3.41 7.12
C HIS A 70 3.17 -2.25 7.91
N HIS A 71 2.49 -1.10 7.91
CA HIS A 71 2.78 0.04 8.77
C HIS A 71 1.68 0.29 9.82
N ASP A 72 0.69 -0.61 9.89
CA ASP A 72 -0.39 -0.52 10.84
C ASP A 72 0.05 -0.92 12.27
N ARG A 73 -0.83 -0.65 13.23
CA ARG A 73 -0.75 -1.15 14.61
C ARG A 73 -2.05 -1.77 15.08
N CYS A 74 -3.05 -1.84 14.19
CA CYS A 74 -4.36 -2.41 14.50
C CYS A 74 -4.45 -3.92 14.23
N LEU A 75 -3.55 -4.49 13.42
CA LEU A 75 -3.54 -5.92 13.10
C LEU A 75 -2.48 -6.66 13.93
N THR A 76 -2.84 -7.86 14.38
CA THR A 76 -1.92 -8.87 14.91
C THR A 76 -1.13 -9.55 13.80
N ASP A 77 -0.03 -10.24 14.11
CA ASP A 77 0.76 -10.98 13.11
C ASP A 77 -0.06 -12.06 12.36
N GLU A 78 -1.00 -12.71 13.05
CA GLU A 78 -1.89 -13.70 12.43
C GLU A 78 -2.85 -13.04 11.43
N GLU A 79 -3.39 -11.87 11.77
CA GLU A 79 -4.26 -11.12 10.85
C GLU A 79 -3.47 -10.58 9.65
N ARG A 80 -2.25 -10.08 9.85
CA ARG A 80 -1.37 -9.58 8.76
C ARG A 80 -1.09 -10.62 7.69
N SER A 81 -1.09 -11.90 8.07
CA SER A 81 -0.93 -13.02 7.13
C SER A 81 -2.06 -13.13 6.10
N THR A 82 -3.19 -12.44 6.29
CA THR A 82 -4.35 -12.52 5.38
C THR A 82 -5.00 -11.16 5.09
N HIS A 83 -4.80 -10.16 5.95
CA HIS A 83 -5.45 -8.87 5.89
C HIS A 83 -4.43 -7.75 5.96
N VAL A 84 -4.77 -6.59 5.39
CA VAL A 84 -3.90 -5.41 5.32
C VAL A 84 -4.72 -4.14 5.51
N ALA A 85 -4.18 -3.16 6.24
CA ALA A 85 -4.82 -1.85 6.42
C ALA A 85 -4.43 -0.90 5.28
N LEU A 86 -5.38 -0.60 4.39
CA LEU A 86 -5.10 0.07 3.11
C LEU A 86 -4.55 1.49 3.24
N CYS A 87 -4.89 2.22 4.30
CA CYS A 87 -4.46 3.62 4.47
C CYS A 87 -2.96 3.82 4.67
N CYS A 88 -2.24 2.81 5.15
CA CYS A 88 -0.82 2.87 5.45
C CYS A 88 -0.01 1.73 4.84
N ALA A 89 -0.66 0.77 4.20
CA ALA A 89 0.03 -0.34 3.58
C ALA A 89 0.82 0.06 2.33
N ARG A 90 1.88 -0.70 2.11
CA ARG A 90 2.71 -0.69 0.90
C ARG A 90 2.83 -2.12 0.38
N ASN A 91 3.64 -2.32 -0.66
CA ASN A 91 3.90 -3.64 -1.21
C ASN A 91 5.38 -3.70 -1.63
N ARG A 92 6.07 -4.77 -1.26
CA ARG A 92 7.47 -4.98 -1.66
C ARG A 92 7.59 -5.61 -3.05
N GLY A 93 6.51 -6.21 -3.54
CA GLY A 93 6.45 -6.83 -4.86
C GLY A 93 5.99 -5.89 -5.96
N ALA A 94 5.96 -6.41 -7.19
CA ALA A 94 5.44 -5.67 -8.34
C ALA A 94 3.91 -5.52 -8.33
N ALA A 95 3.19 -6.39 -7.63
CA ALA A 95 1.72 -6.34 -7.54
C ALA A 95 1.19 -6.81 -6.18
N LEU A 96 0.03 -6.28 -5.79
CA LEU A 96 -0.74 -6.66 -4.61
C LEU A 96 -2.20 -6.91 -5.01
N SER A 97 -2.70 -8.12 -4.76
CA SER A 97 -4.08 -8.51 -5.08
C SER A 97 -4.99 -8.46 -3.86
N LEU A 98 -6.10 -7.73 -3.97
CA LEU A 98 -7.12 -7.57 -2.93
C LEU A 98 -8.42 -8.28 -3.32
N ASP A 99 -9.14 -8.79 -2.32
CA ASP A 99 -10.46 -9.40 -2.47
C ASP A 99 -11.59 -8.33 -2.53
N LEU A 100 -11.44 -7.36 -3.43
CA LEU A 100 -12.36 -6.23 -3.65
C LEU A 100 -12.96 -6.20 -5.05
#